data_AF-A0A3R9SBJ4-F1
#
_entry.id   AF-A0A3R9SBJ4-F1
#
_cell.length_a   1.000
_cell.length_b   1.000
_cell.length_c   1.000
_cell.angle_alpha   90.00
_cell.angle_beta   90.00
_cell.angle_gamma   90.00
#
_symmetry.space_group_name_H-M   'P 1'
#
loop_
_entity.id
_entity.type
_entity.pdbx_description
1 polymer ?
#
loop_
_entity_poly.entity_id
_entity_poly.type
_entity_poly.pdbx_seq_one_letter_code
_entity_poly.pdbx_strand_id
1 'polypeptide(L)'
;MAYPIKTFDQLRSDIIQEIQNLTGLTLDDEDDAAIRADGEAAVVEGLYHHQSYIQKQLFVATADEPFLYIHAKRLECPRNGGSKASGRVKATSNTAVTIPAGTKVTDGKGHYW
;
A
#
# COMPACT_ATOMS: atom_id res chain seq x y z
N MET A 1 -24.44 -2.58 11.25
CA MET A 1 -24.21 -1.40 10.39
C MET A 1 -22.78 -0.93 10.62
N ALA A 2 -21.99 -0.68 9.57
CA ALA A 2 -20.66 -0.11 9.72
C ALA A 2 -20.78 1.34 10.21
N TYR A 3 -19.93 1.75 11.14
CA TYR A 3 -19.90 3.15 11.60
C TYR A 3 -19.34 4.02 10.45
N PRO A 4 -20.04 5.09 10.04
CA PRO A 4 -19.55 5.95 8.97
C PRO A 4 -18.30 6.71 9.44
N ILE A 5 -17.22 6.61 8.67
CA ILE A 5 -16.00 7.38 8.91
C ILE A 5 -16.25 8.80 8.44
N LYS A 6 -16.19 9.76 9.35
CA LYS A 6 -16.41 11.18 9.08
C LYS A 6 -15.17 11.82 8.46
N THR A 7 -15.37 12.79 7.57
CA THR A 7 -14.30 13.64 7.04
C THR A 7 -13.90 14.73 8.03
N PHE A 8 -12.76 15.38 7.80
CA PHE A 8 -12.34 16.56 8.56
C PHE A 8 -13.46 17.59 8.76
N ASP A 9 -14.10 18.05 7.68
CA ASP A 9 -15.14 19.09 7.74
C ASP A 9 -16.34 18.67 8.58
N GLN A 10 -16.72 17.39 8.51
CA GLN A 10 -17.82 16.83 9.30
C GLN A 10 -17.46 16.79 10.79
N LEU A 11 -16.24 16.33 11.12
CA LEU A 11 -15.74 16.31 12.49
C LEU A 11 -15.65 17.73 13.07
N ARG A 12 -15.08 18.66 12.31
CA ARG A 12 -15.00 20.08 12.69
C ARG A 12 -16.39 20.65 12.97
N SER A 13 -17.32 20.45 12.04
CA SER A 13 -18.70 20.93 12.19
C SER A 13 -19.40 20.34 13.41
N ASP A 14 -19.20 19.05 13.69
CA ASP A 14 -19.79 18.40 14.85
C ASP A 14 -19.23 18.97 16.16
N ILE A 15 -17.91 19.18 16.25
CA ILE A 15 -17.26 19.77 17.42
C ILE A 15 -17.75 21.20 17.66
N ILE A 16 -17.79 22.03 16.61
CA ILE A 16 -18.30 23.40 16.69
C ILE A 16 -19.76 23.39 17.15
N GLN A 17 -20.61 22.56 16.53
CA GLN A 17 -22.02 22.45 16.90
C GLN A 17 -22.19 22.04 18.37
N GLU A 18 -21.37 21.13 18.86
CA GLU A 18 -21.40 20.69 20.26
C GLU A 18 -20.98 21.80 21.22
N ILE A 19 -19.93 22.57 20.90
CA ILE A 19 -19.52 23.73 21.70
C ILE A 19 -20.62 24.79 21.73
N GLN A 20 -21.25 25.08 20.59
CA GLN A 20 -22.36 26.04 20.51
C GLN A 20 -23.57 25.55 21.32
N ASN A 21 -23.90 24.26 21.27
CA ASN A 21 -24.99 23.67 22.04
C ASN A 21 -24.73 23.73 23.56
N LEU A 22 -23.48 23.57 23.99
CA LEU A 22 -23.10 23.60 25.41
C LEU A 22 -23.00 25.03 25.99
N THR A 23 -22.58 26.00 25.17
CA THR A 23 -22.29 27.37 25.63
C THR A 23 -23.36 28.38 25.24
N GLY A 24 -24.16 28.11 24.20
CA GLY A 24 -25.09 29.05 23.59
C GLY A 24 -24.42 30.17 22.78
N LEU A 25 -23.09 30.14 22.63
CA LEU A 25 -22.34 31.14 21.88
C LEU A 25 -22.29 30.76 20.40
N THR A 26 -22.26 31.77 19.53
CA THR A 26 -21.91 31.58 18.12
C THR A 26 -20.40 31.74 17.96
N LEU A 27 -19.77 30.87 17.19
CA LEU A 27 -18.33 30.85 16.95
C LEU A 27 -18.04 31.34 15.53
N ASP A 28 -16.98 32.13 15.39
CA ASP A 28 -16.35 32.46 14.11
C ASP A 28 -15.11 31.58 13.87
N ASP A 29 -14.65 31.49 12.62
CA ASP A 29 -13.52 30.66 12.25
C ASP A 29 -12.20 31.12 12.87
N GLU A 30 -12.08 32.41 13.22
CA GLU A 30 -10.90 32.98 13.89
C GLU A 30 -10.89 32.77 15.42
N ASP A 31 -11.97 32.26 16.01
CA ASP A 31 -12.05 32.04 17.44
C ASP A 31 -11.13 30.89 17.90
N ASP A 32 -10.54 31.04 19.09
CA ASP A 32 -9.67 30.02 19.70
C ASP A 32 -10.34 28.63 19.82
N ALA A 33 -11.67 28.59 19.92
CA ALA A 33 -12.42 27.34 19.97
C ALA A 33 -12.54 26.67 18.59
N ALA A 34 -12.70 27.46 17.52
CA ALA A 34 -12.73 26.94 16.15
C ALA A 34 -11.35 26.41 15.73
N ILE A 35 -10.27 27.15 16.04
CA ILE A 35 -8.88 26.71 15.77
C ILE A 35 -8.55 25.42 16.54
N ARG A 36 -9.06 25.26 17.77
CA ARG A 36 -8.91 24.01 18.53
C ARG A 36 -9.71 22.87 17.93
N ALA A 37 -10.92 23.14 17.44
CA ALA A 37 -11.73 22.16 16.73
C ALA A 37 -11.02 21.64 15.47
N ASP A 38 -10.30 22.50 14.75
CA ASP A 38 -9.48 22.09 13.59
C ASP A 38 -8.37 21.12 14.01
N GLY A 39 -7.65 21.44 15.09
CA GLY A 39 -6.60 20.57 15.61
C GLY A 39 -7.13 19.19 16.01
N GLU A 40 -8.26 19.15 16.71
CA GLU A 40 -8.89 17.89 17.14
C GLU A 40 -9.44 17.08 15.97
N ALA A 41 -10.13 17.73 15.04
CA ALA A 41 -10.66 17.10 13.82
C ALA A 41 -9.54 16.47 12.99
N ALA A 42 -8.40 17.15 12.82
CA ALA A 42 -7.25 16.62 12.08
C ALA A 42 -6.65 15.37 12.75
N VAL A 43 -6.54 15.36 14.08
CA VAL A 43 -6.04 14.19 14.83
C VAL A 43 -7.00 13.01 14.70
N VAL A 44 -8.30 13.24 14.81
CA VAL A 44 -9.32 12.19 14.72
C VAL A 44 -9.40 11.62 13.29
N GLU A 45 -9.38 12.47 12.27
CA GLU A 45 -9.36 12.02 10.87
C GLU A 45 -8.09 11.18 10.58
N GLY A 46 -6.92 11.66 11.01
CA GLY A 46 -5.67 10.92 10.89
C GLY A 46 -5.73 9.55 11.58
N LEU A 47 -6.35 9.47 12.76
CA LEU A 47 -6.58 8.21 13.46
C LEU A 47 -7.49 7.28 12.66
N TYR A 48 -8.59 7.78 12.08
CA TYR A 48 -9.47 6.97 11.25
C TYR A 48 -8.76 6.38 10.03
N HIS A 49 -7.95 7.19 9.33
CA HIS A 49 -7.15 6.69 8.21
C HIS A 49 -6.13 5.64 8.66
N HIS A 50 -5.47 5.85 9.79
CA HIS A 50 -4.52 4.88 10.34
C HIS A 50 -5.19 3.55 10.70
N GLN A 51 -6.34 3.57 11.37
CA GLN A 51 -7.09 2.35 11.71
C GLN A 51 -7.61 1.64 10.45
N SER A 52 -8.12 2.39 9.47
CA SER A 52 -8.56 1.84 8.19
C SER A 52 -7.41 1.15 7.45
N TYR A 53 -6.22 1.76 7.45
CA TYR A 53 -5.01 1.16 6.88
C TYR A 53 -4.65 -0.15 7.60
N ILE A 54 -4.63 -0.18 8.93
CA ILE A 54 -4.37 -1.42 9.69
C ILE A 54 -5.39 -2.50 9.34
N GLN A 55 -6.69 -2.13 9.30
CA GLN A 55 -7.75 -3.08 8.99
C GLN A 55 -7.58 -3.69 7.60
N LYS A 56 -7.17 -2.88 6.61
CA LYS A 56 -6.86 -3.35 5.26
C LYS A 56 -5.79 -4.45 5.25
N GLN A 57 -4.79 -4.38 6.11
CA GLN A 57 -3.70 -5.38 6.16
C GLN A 57 -4.04 -6.69 6.88
N LEU A 58 -5.13 -6.73 7.64
CA LEU A 58 -5.52 -7.93 8.42
C LEU A 58 -5.91 -9.12 7.52
N PHE A 59 -6.51 -8.86 6.36
CA PHE A 59 -7.04 -9.90 5.49
C PHE A 59 -6.25 -10.00 4.18
N VAL A 60 -5.99 -11.24 3.75
CA VAL A 60 -5.22 -11.55 2.54
C VAL A 60 -5.79 -10.86 1.29
N ALA A 61 -7.10 -10.79 1.17
CA ALA A 61 -7.78 -10.22 -0.01
C ALA A 61 -7.62 -8.69 -0.13
N THR A 62 -7.38 -7.99 0.99
CA THR A 62 -7.29 -6.53 1.03
C THR A 62 -5.88 -6.03 1.30
N ALA A 63 -4.99 -6.88 1.81
CA ALA A 63 -3.65 -6.51 2.20
C ALA A 63 -2.80 -6.05 1.00
N ASP A 64 -1.95 -5.06 1.26
CA ASP A 64 -0.93 -4.59 0.32
C ASP A 64 0.23 -5.60 0.23
N GLU A 65 0.98 -5.52 -0.87
CA GLU A 65 2.02 -6.48 -1.24
C GLU A 65 3.02 -6.82 -0.10
N PRO A 66 3.54 -5.86 0.69
CA PRO A 66 4.44 -6.18 1.80
C PRO A 66 3.85 -7.12 2.85
N PHE A 67 2.57 -6.93 3.20
CA PHE A 67 1.86 -7.75 4.19
C PHE A 67 1.36 -9.05 3.59
N LEU A 68 1.11 -9.08 2.27
CA LEU A 68 0.77 -10.30 1.56
C LEU A 68 1.87 -11.34 1.66
N TYR A 69 3.16 -10.95 1.70
CA TYR A 69 4.28 -11.89 1.92
C TYR A 69 4.19 -12.58 3.29
N ILE A 70 3.78 -11.86 4.33
CA ILE A 70 3.63 -12.42 5.68
C ILE A 70 2.49 -13.44 5.69
N HIS A 71 1.35 -13.10 5.08
CA HIS A 71 0.21 -14.01 4.94
C HIS A 71 0.54 -15.24 4.10
N ALA A 72 1.22 -15.04 2.96
CA ALA A 72 1.69 -16.09 2.06
C ALA A 72 2.61 -17.09 2.77
N LYS A 73 3.52 -16.61 3.61
CA LYS A 73 4.39 -17.46 4.44
C LYS A 73 3.58 -18.27 5.45
N ARG A 74 2.58 -17.67 6.10
CA ARG A 74 1.68 -18.37 7.04
C ARG A 74 0.84 -19.45 6.36
N LEU A 75 0.42 -19.20 5.12
CA LEU A 75 -0.41 -20.12 4.32
C LEU A 75 0.40 -21.13 3.51
N GLU A 76 1.73 -21.21 3.72
CA GLU A 76 2.64 -22.09 2.98
C GLU A 76 2.57 -21.91 1.45
N CYS A 77 2.20 -20.71 1.00
CA CYS A 77 2.10 -20.33 -0.41
C CYS A 77 2.96 -19.09 -0.69
N PRO A 78 4.30 -19.18 -0.53
CA PRO A 78 5.18 -18.04 -0.77
C PRO A 78 5.15 -17.63 -2.25
N ARG A 79 5.39 -16.34 -2.51
CA ARG A 79 5.53 -15.84 -3.88
C ARG A 79 6.74 -16.51 -4.54
N ASN A 80 6.50 -17.17 -5.68
CA ASN A 80 7.59 -17.70 -6.49
C ASN A 80 8.43 -16.54 -7.05
N GLY A 81 9.74 -16.65 -6.92
CA GLY A 81 10.67 -15.73 -7.58
C GLY A 81 10.55 -15.83 -9.10
N GLY A 82 10.91 -14.74 -9.80
CA GLY A 82 11.04 -14.79 -11.25
C GLY A 82 12.09 -15.84 -11.65
N SER A 83 11.71 -16.79 -12.51
CA SER A 83 12.64 -17.76 -13.07
C SER A 83 13.26 -17.20 -14.34
N LYS A 84 14.50 -17.64 -14.64
CA LYS A 84 15.12 -17.33 -15.93
C LYS A 84 14.39 -18.08 -17.03
N ALA A 85 14.24 -17.45 -18.19
CA ALA A 85 13.82 -18.15 -19.39
C ALA A 85 14.81 -19.31 -19.66
N SER A 86 14.27 -20.48 -19.95
CA SER A 86 15.07 -21.66 -20.28
C SER A 86 14.57 -22.25 -21.60
N GLY A 87 15.51 -22.73 -22.41
CA GLY A 87 15.24 -23.26 -23.73
C GLY A 87 16.43 -24.06 -24.25
N ARG A 88 16.23 -24.76 -25.37
CA ARG A 88 17.29 -25.51 -26.05
C ARG A 88 17.62 -24.82 -27.36
N VAL A 89 18.91 -24.69 -27.67
CA VAL A 89 19.39 -24.17 -28.94
C VAL A 89 20.34 -25.17 -29.58
N LYS A 90 20.23 -25.33 -30.90
CA LYS A 90 21.10 -26.19 -31.70
C LYS A 90 22.13 -25.32 -32.40
N ALA A 91 23.39 -25.46 -32.00
CA ALA A 91 24.52 -24.89 -32.72
C ALA A 91 25.06 -25.91 -33.74
N THR A 92 25.34 -25.45 -34.96
CA THR A 92 25.96 -26.27 -36.00
C THR A 92 27.35 -25.71 -36.29
N SER A 93 28.36 -26.57 -36.34
CA SER A 93 29.76 -26.20 -36.59
C SER A 93 30.35 -27.07 -37.69
N ASN A 94 31.27 -26.50 -38.47
CA ASN A 94 32.03 -27.24 -39.50
C ASN A 94 33.21 -28.02 -38.91
N THR A 95 33.55 -27.79 -37.65
CA THR A 95 34.66 -28.43 -36.92
C THR A 95 34.20 -28.92 -35.55
N ALA A 96 34.94 -29.87 -34.97
CA ALA A 96 34.68 -30.36 -33.61
C ALA A 96 34.96 -29.23 -32.59
N VAL A 97 33.89 -28.69 -32.00
CA VAL A 97 33.93 -27.60 -31.02
C VAL A 97 33.14 -28.04 -29.78
N THR A 98 33.78 -27.92 -28.61
CA THR A 98 33.14 -28.15 -27.31
C THR A 98 32.72 -26.80 -26.72
N ILE A 99 31.43 -26.62 -26.43
CA ILE A 99 30.91 -25.41 -25.79
C ILE A 99 30.87 -25.65 -24.27
N PRO A 100 31.68 -24.92 -23.46
CA PRO A 100 31.66 -25.08 -22.01
C PRO A 100 30.38 -24.50 -21.40
N ALA A 101 29.99 -25.04 -20.24
CA ALA A 101 28.85 -24.53 -19.47
C ALA A 101 29.07 -23.05 -19.06
N GLY A 102 28.00 -22.26 -19.08
CA GLY A 102 28.07 -20.82 -18.79
C GLY A 102 28.44 -19.93 -19.99
N THR A 103 28.63 -20.52 -21.18
CA THR A 103 28.77 -19.75 -22.42
C THR A 103 27.48 -18.96 -22.69
N LYS A 104 27.61 -17.65 -22.92
CA LYS A 104 26.48 -16.76 -23.20
C LYS A 104 26.08 -16.86 -24.65
N VAL A 105 24.78 -16.91 -24.90
CA VAL A 105 24.22 -16.76 -26.24
C VAL A 105 23.59 -15.37 -26.34
N THR A 106 23.73 -14.72 -27.49
CA THR A 106 23.23 -13.36 -27.73
C THR A 106 22.55 -13.30 -29.10
N ASP A 107 21.57 -12.40 -29.24
CA ASP A 107 20.89 -12.10 -30.51
C ASP A 107 21.71 -11.17 -31.43
N GLY A 108 22.94 -10.84 -31.05
CA GLY A 108 23.83 -9.92 -31.77
C GLY A 108 23.53 -8.44 -31.51
N LYS A 109 22.50 -8.11 -30.72
CA LYS A 109 22.16 -6.73 -30.32
C LYS A 109 22.61 -6.39 -28.90
N GLY A 110 23.38 -7.28 -28.26
CA GLY A 110 23.90 -7.09 -26.91
C GLY A 110 22.92 -7.49 -25.80
N HIS A 111 21.80 -8.13 -26.15
CA HIS A 111 20.89 -8.71 -25.18
C HIS A 111 21.42 -10.10 -24.81
N TYR A 112 21.62 -10.32 -23.51
CA TYR A 112 22.08 -11.60 -22.96
C TYR A 112 20.90 -12.33 -22.34
N TRP A 113 20.77 -13.62 -22.67
CA TRP A 113 19.79 -14.52 -22.08
C TRP A 113 20.48 -15.65 -21.31
#